data_AF-A0A158M0T4-F1
#
_entry.id   AF-A0A158M0T4-F1
#
_cell.length_a   1.000
_cell.length_b   1.000
_cell.length_c   1.000
_cell.angle_alpha   90.00
_cell.angle_beta   90.00
_cell.angle_gamma   90.00
#
_symmetry.space_group_name_H-M   'P 1'
#
loop_
_entity.id
_entity.type
_entity.pdbx_description
1 polymer ?
#
loop_
_entity_poly.entity_id
_entity_poly.type
_entity_poly.pdbx_seq_one_letter_code
_entity_poly.pdbx_strand_id
1 'polypeptide(L)' 'WAYQAGVKLSFIRPGKPVENAYIESFNGKFRDECLN' A
#
# COMPACT_ATOMS: atom_id res chain seq x y z
N TRP A 1 1.71 -13.83 -11.11
CA TRP A 1 3.09 -13.39 -10.85
C TRP A 1 3.54 -13.68 -9.42
N ALA A 2 3.02 -13.02 -8.37
CA ALA A 2 3.56 -13.15 -7.00
C ALA A 2 3.71 -14.60 -6.50
N TYR A 3 2.69 -15.44 -6.75
CA TYR A 3 2.76 -16.88 -6.43
C TYR A 3 3.88 -17.61 -7.20
N GLN A 4 3.96 -17.40 -8.52
CA GLN A 4 5.01 -17.99 -9.37
C GLN A 4 6.41 -17.48 -9.00
N ALA A 5 6.52 -16.25 -8.50
CA ALA A 5 7.75 -15.63 -8.07
C ALA A 5 8.12 -15.94 -6.60
N GLY A 6 7.31 -16.72 -5.88
CA GLY A 6 7.55 -17.06 -4.47
C GLY A 6 7.48 -15.86 -3.51
N VAL A 7 6.83 -14.77 -3.91
CA VAL A 7 6.74 -13.54 -3.09
C VAL A 7 5.75 -13.75 -1.96
N LYS A 8 6.20 -13.51 -0.73
CA LYS A 8 5.34 -13.54 0.46
C LYS A 8 4.43 -12.32 0.49
N LEU A 9 3.12 -12.56 0.52
CA LEU A 9 2.11 -11.52 0.71
C LEU A 9 1.91 -11.26 2.20
N SER A 10 1.84 -9.98 2.58
CA SER A 10 1.51 -9.54 3.93
C SER A 10 0.31 -8.61 3.86
N PHE A 11 -0.80 -9.03 4.46
CA PHE A 11 -2.02 -8.24 4.49
C PHE A 11 -2.18 -7.54 5.84
N ILE A 12 -2.84 -6.38 5.81
CA ILE A 12 -3.28 -5.71 7.05
C ILE A 12 -4.36 -6.53 7.74
N ARG A 13 -4.55 -6.28 9.04
CA ARG A 13 -5.66 -6.88 9.77
C ARG A 13 -6.98 -6.23 9.36
N PRO A 14 -8.05 -7.02 9.17
CA PRO A 14 -9.39 -6.48 8.98
C PRO A 14 -9.76 -5.51 10.12
N GLY A 15 -10.34 -4.36 9.77
CA GLY A 15 -10.70 -3.32 10.74
C GLY A 15 -9.52 -2.49 11.28
N LYS A 16 -8.29 -2.70 10.78
CA LYS A 16 -7.11 -1.94 11.21
C LYS A 16 -6.44 -1.17 10.05
N PRO A 17 -7.12 -0.19 9.44
CA PRO A 17 -6.62 0.55 8.27
C PRO A 17 -5.31 1.31 8.56
N VAL A 18 -5.08 1.71 9.81
CA VAL A 18 -3.87 2.40 10.24
C VAL A 18 -2.58 1.63 9.97
N GLU A 19 -2.64 0.31 9.77
CA GLU A 19 -1.48 -0.50 9.37
C GLU A 19 -0.99 -0.19 7.94
N ASN A 20 -1.81 0.47 7.13
CA ASN A 20 -1.47 0.90 5.77
C ASN A 20 -1.16 2.41 5.65
N ALA A 21 -1.13 3.14 6.78
CA ALA A 21 -1.12 4.61 6.79
C ALA A 21 0.06 5.25 6.03
N TYR A 22 1.23 4.58 6.02
CA TYR A 22 2.39 5.06 5.27
C TYR A 22 2.15 5.06 3.76
N ILE A 23 1.63 3.96 3.22
CA ILE A 23 1.33 3.83 1.78
C ILE A 23 0.23 4.82 1.38
N GLU A 24 -0.78 5.00 2.22
CA GLU A 24 -1.85 5.97 1.98
C GLU A 24 -1.32 7.40 1.93
N SER A 25 -0.45 7.77 2.87
CA SER A 25 0.19 9.09 2.90
C SER A 25 1.09 9.32 1.68
N PHE A 26 1.86 8.31 1.28
CA PHE A 26 2.69 8.37 0.09
C PHE A 26 1.87 8.59 -1.18
N ASN A 27 0.82 7.78 -1.39
CA ASN A 27 -0.05 7.89 -2.56
C ASN A 27 -0.77 9.24 -2.62
N GLY A 28 -1.18 9.78 -1.47
CA GLY A 28 -1.78 11.11 -1.38
C GLY A 28 -0.84 12.21 -1.87
N LYS A 29 0.40 12.23 -1.35
CA LYS A 29 1.42 13.21 -1.75
C LYS A 29 1.81 13.07 -3.22
N PHE A 30 2.09 11.85 -3.66
CA PHE A 30 2.49 11.61 -5.05
C PHE A 30 1.43 12.07 -6.04
N ARG A 31 0.14 11.85 -5.71
CA ARG A 31 -0.96 12.34 -6.54
C ARG A 31 -1.01 13.86 -6.59
N ASP A 32 -0.85 14.51 -5.44
CA ASP A 32 -0.89 15.97 -5.34
C ASP A 32 0.28 16.64 -6.07
N GLU A 33 1.47 16.07 -5.99
CA GLU A 33 2.69 16.65 -6.55
C GLU A 33 2.90 16.33 -8.04
N CYS A 34 2.46 15.15 -8.51
CA CYS A 34 2.88 14.64 -9.82
C CYS A 34 1.72 14.37 -10.79
N LEU A 35 0.47 14.31 -10.32
CA LEU A 35 -0.68 13.90 -11.12
C LEU A 35 -1.83 14.92 -11.12
N ASN A 36 -1.67 16.04 -10.41
CA ASN A 36 -2.58 17.18 -10.42
C ASN A 36 -2.05 18.31 -11.31
#